data_AF-A0A6G0Y6D0-F1
#
_entry.id   AF-A0A6G0Y6D0-F1
#
_cell.length_a   1.000
_cell.length_b   1.000
_cell.length_c   1.000
_cell.angle_alpha   90.00
_cell.angle_beta   90.00
_cell.angle_gamma   90.00
#
_symmetry.space_group_name_H-M   'P 1'
#
loop_
_entity.id
_entity.type
_entity.pdbx_description
1 polymer ?
#
loop_
_entity_poly.entity_id
_entity_poly.type
_entity_poly.pdbx_seq_one_letter_code
_entity_poly.pdbx_strand_id
1 'polypeptide(L)'
;MEDFATKNMLVYINHTEIKNNIKSLPYRKSPGADQITNQMLKKLPNKPITFLTNLTQTPNIVKFDNEPIGWKSSVKYSRVILDKILNWWPHISAKLQQAYQRLGVLFPILNRKSIISKKYTLNMYKQILRPLILYASPILDSCANTLHNDFKIPTIDEHINHIANRFFQSLKNSNGAAHYNLIVSPPKIRRLKRGRPHDRIK
;
A
#
# COMPACT_ATOMS: atom_id res chain seq x y z
N MET A 1 33.43 -12.65 16.21
CA MET A 1 32.04 -12.38 15.82
C MET A 1 31.96 -12.67 14.34
N GLU A 2 31.49 -13.86 14.00
CA GLU A 2 31.54 -14.41 12.64
C GLU A 2 30.62 -13.62 11.71
N ASP A 3 31.21 -13.12 10.63
CA ASP A 3 30.56 -12.32 9.62
C ASP A 3 29.39 -13.06 8.98
N PHE A 4 28.21 -12.45 9.03
CA PHE A 4 27.02 -12.85 8.26
C PHE A 4 27.27 -12.89 6.73
N ALA A 5 28.45 -12.50 6.25
CA ALA A 5 28.85 -12.48 4.85
C ALA A 5 29.28 -13.85 4.29
N THR A 6 29.72 -14.80 5.10
CA THR A 6 30.20 -16.11 4.60
C THR A 6 29.11 -17.17 4.43
N LYS A 7 27.87 -16.90 4.84
CA LYS A 7 26.74 -17.83 4.67
C LYS A 7 25.92 -17.58 3.39
N ASN A 8 26.50 -16.95 2.40
CA ASN A 8 26.05 -17.02 1.00
C ASN A 8 27.13 -17.72 0.19
N MET A 9 27.43 -18.97 0.55
CA MET A 9 28.10 -19.89 -0.35
C MET A 9 27.26 -19.92 -1.63
N LEU A 10 27.84 -19.51 -2.76
CA LEU A 10 27.17 -19.47 -4.06
C LEU A 10 26.56 -20.86 -4.34
N VAL A 11 25.28 -21.05 -4.04
CA VAL A 11 24.57 -22.27 -4.37
C VAL A 11 24.34 -22.22 -5.88
N TYR A 12 25.32 -22.69 -6.63
CA TYR A 12 25.22 -22.88 -8.06
C TYR A 12 24.28 -24.06 -8.31
N ILE A 13 23.00 -23.77 -8.48
CA ILE A 13 21.99 -24.80 -8.72
C ILE A 13 22.15 -25.30 -10.16
N ASN A 14 22.45 -26.59 -10.31
CA ASN A 14 22.66 -27.21 -11.62
C ASN A 14 21.30 -27.53 -12.30
N HIS A 15 21.26 -27.46 -13.63
CA HIS A 15 20.11 -27.86 -14.44
C HIS A 15 19.66 -29.31 -14.19
N THR A 16 20.61 -30.21 -13.92
CA THR A 16 20.32 -31.60 -13.56
C THR A 16 19.63 -31.71 -12.20
N GLU A 17 20.03 -30.88 -11.24
CA GLU A 17 19.49 -30.84 -9.89
C GLU A 17 18.03 -30.34 -9.89
N ILE A 18 17.74 -29.25 -10.62
CA ILE A 18 16.36 -28.76 -10.81
C ILE A 18 15.50 -29.84 -11.49
N LYS A 19 16.02 -30.52 -12.51
CA LYS A 19 15.29 -31.59 -13.19
C LYS A 19 14.99 -32.77 -12.26
N ASN A 20 15.90 -33.10 -11.36
CA ASN A 20 15.71 -34.16 -10.37
C ASN A 20 14.70 -33.75 -9.29
N ASN A 21 14.74 -32.50 -8.84
CA ASN A 21 13.77 -31.94 -7.89
C ASN A 21 12.35 -31.90 -8.49
N ILE A 22 12.19 -31.46 -9.74
CA ILE A 22 10.87 -31.47 -10.41
C ILE A 22 10.32 -32.91 -10.52
N LYS A 23 11.19 -33.90 -10.78
CA LYS A 23 10.79 -35.30 -10.84
C LYS A 23 10.35 -35.85 -9.49
N SER A 24 11.01 -35.46 -8.40
CA SER A 24 10.71 -35.94 -7.04
C SER A 24 9.42 -35.36 -6.46
N LEU A 25 8.87 -34.28 -7.04
CA LEU A 25 7.59 -33.69 -6.59
C LEU A 25 6.41 -34.68 -6.65
N PRO A 26 5.52 -34.69 -5.65
CA PRO A 26 4.32 -35.55 -5.68
C PRO A 26 3.34 -35.15 -6.79
N TYR A 27 2.82 -36.12 -7.54
CA TYR A 27 2.00 -35.90 -8.76
C TYR A 27 0.64 -35.24 -8.48
N ARG A 28 0.05 -35.52 -7.30
CA ARG A 28 -1.30 -35.08 -6.91
C ARG A 28 -1.25 -34.09 -5.75
N LYS A 29 -0.54 -32.97 -5.93
CA LYS A 29 -0.64 -31.82 -5.03
C LYS A 29 -1.65 -30.82 -5.57
N SER A 30 -2.31 -30.12 -4.65
CA SER A 30 -3.15 -28.97 -4.98
C SER A 30 -2.32 -27.89 -5.68
N PRO A 31 -2.86 -27.23 -6.72
CA PRO A 31 -2.20 -26.10 -7.37
C PRO A 31 -1.95 -24.95 -6.38
N GLY A 32 -0.90 -24.17 -6.60
CA GLY A 32 -0.63 -22.94 -5.87
C GLY A 32 -1.53 -21.78 -6.32
N ALA A 33 -1.27 -20.58 -5.80
CA ALA A 33 -1.99 -19.36 -6.20
C ALA A 33 -1.81 -19.03 -7.71
N ASP A 34 -0.71 -19.48 -8.29
CA ASP A 34 -0.36 -19.43 -9.71
C ASP A 34 -1.12 -20.44 -10.58
N GLN A 35 -1.91 -21.33 -9.97
CA GLN A 35 -2.66 -22.41 -10.65
C GLN A 35 -1.78 -23.41 -11.43
N ILE A 36 -0.47 -23.43 -11.18
CA ILE A 36 0.46 -24.37 -11.83
C ILE A 36 0.47 -25.68 -11.05
N THR A 37 0.14 -26.79 -11.71
CA THR A 37 0.17 -28.13 -11.09
C THR A 37 1.53 -28.80 -11.23
N ASN A 38 1.85 -29.70 -10.29
CA ASN A 38 3.06 -30.54 -10.39
C ASN A 38 3.07 -31.42 -11.66
N GLN A 39 1.90 -31.75 -12.20
CA GLN A 39 1.80 -32.48 -13.47
C GLN A 39 2.29 -31.63 -14.65
N MET A 40 1.95 -30.34 -14.66
CA MET A 40 2.43 -29.39 -15.66
C MET A 40 3.94 -29.18 -15.54
N LEU A 41 4.45 -29.01 -14.32
CA LEU A 41 5.90 -28.86 -14.08
C LEU A 41 6.71 -30.05 -14.59
N LYS A 42 6.23 -31.29 -14.37
CA LYS A 42 6.90 -32.50 -14.86
C LYS A 42 6.89 -32.65 -16.39
N LYS A 43 5.96 -32.00 -17.08
CA LYS A 43 5.83 -32.02 -18.55
C LYS A 43 6.54 -30.83 -19.22
N LEU A 44 7.26 -30.00 -18.47
CA LEU A 44 7.95 -28.85 -19.04
C LEU A 44 9.10 -29.27 -20.00
N PRO A 45 9.27 -28.57 -21.13
CA PRO A 45 10.42 -28.75 -22.01
C PRO A 45 11.73 -28.24 -21.36
N ASN A 46 12.89 -28.58 -21.93
CA ASN A 46 14.18 -28.19 -21.35
C ASN A 46 14.43 -26.65 -21.38
N LYS A 47 13.83 -25.90 -22.32
CA LYS A 47 13.97 -24.43 -22.42
C LYS A 47 13.48 -23.68 -21.16
N PRO A 48 12.25 -23.91 -20.65
CA PRO A 48 11.83 -23.30 -19.38
C PRO A 48 12.63 -23.81 -18.18
N ILE A 49 13.14 -25.04 -18.18
CA ILE A 49 13.99 -25.54 -17.08
C ILE A 49 15.33 -24.78 -17.05
N THR A 50 15.95 -24.54 -18.21
CA THR A 50 17.15 -23.68 -18.31
C THR A 50 16.88 -22.21 -17.97
N PHE A 51 15.67 -21.71 -18.24
CA PHE A 51 15.28 -20.39 -17.77
C PHE A 51 15.19 -20.34 -16.23
N LEU A 52 14.57 -21.36 -15.61
CA LEU A 52 14.49 -21.46 -14.14
C LEU A 52 15.87 -21.55 -13.49
N THR A 53 16.82 -22.29 -14.07
CA THR A 53 18.20 -22.35 -13.55
C THR A 53 18.88 -20.99 -13.56
N ASN A 54 18.67 -20.22 -14.62
CA ASN A 54 19.25 -18.88 -14.77
C ASN A 54 18.61 -17.86 -13.81
N LEU A 55 17.33 -18.05 -13.46
CA LEU A 55 16.66 -17.23 -12.44
C LEU A 55 17.18 -17.51 -11.02
N THR A 56 17.57 -18.76 -10.73
CA THR A 56 18.03 -19.16 -9.39
C THR A 56 19.54 -18.98 -9.19
N GLN A 57 20.31 -18.86 -10.27
CA GLN A 57 21.69 -18.41 -10.19
C GLN A 57 21.72 -16.97 -9.66
N THR A 58 22.66 -16.72 -8.73
CA THR A 58 22.78 -15.43 -8.05
C THR A 58 22.65 -14.26 -9.02
N PRO A 59 21.87 -13.22 -8.67
CA PRO A 59 21.56 -12.16 -9.60
C PRO A 59 22.86 -11.57 -10.14
N ASN A 60 22.96 -11.45 -11.46
CA ASN A 60 24.07 -10.78 -12.14
C ASN A 60 24.40 -9.50 -11.37
N ILE A 61 25.66 -9.37 -10.95
CA ILE A 61 26.12 -8.18 -10.22
C ILE A 61 25.89 -6.99 -11.14
N VAL A 62 24.86 -6.20 -10.84
CA VAL A 62 24.55 -5.00 -11.61
C VAL A 62 25.67 -4.00 -11.33
N LYS A 63 26.38 -3.59 -12.38
CA LYS A 63 27.43 -2.60 -12.29
C LYS A 63 26.89 -1.26 -12.75
N PHE A 64 27.16 -0.21 -12.00
CA PHE A 64 26.93 1.18 -12.41
C PHE A 64 28.29 1.87 -12.40
N ASP A 65 28.69 2.47 -13.53
CA ASP A 65 30.02 3.06 -13.71
C ASP A 65 31.18 2.12 -13.32
N ASN A 66 31.11 0.86 -13.75
CA ASN A 66 32.06 -0.22 -13.40
C ASN A 66 32.14 -0.62 -11.92
N GLU A 67 31.40 0.05 -11.02
CA GLU A 67 31.31 -0.31 -9.61
C GLU A 67 30.18 -1.33 -9.38
N PRO A 68 30.44 -2.43 -8.66
CA PRO A 68 29.42 -3.42 -8.34
C PRO A 68 28.40 -2.85 -7.34
N ILE A 69 27.12 -2.80 -7.72
CA ILE A 69 26.05 -2.39 -6.82
C ILE A 69 25.70 -3.56 -5.91
N GLY A 70 26.04 -3.41 -4.63
CA GLY A 70 25.65 -4.38 -3.61
C GLY A 70 24.14 -4.40 -3.39
N TRP A 71 23.56 -5.60 -3.29
CA TRP A 71 22.15 -5.78 -2.93
C TRP A 71 21.91 -5.30 -1.50
N LYS A 72 21.10 -4.25 -1.35
CA LYS A 72 20.66 -3.71 -0.07
C LYS A 72 19.15 -3.82 0.03
N SER A 73 18.64 -4.12 1.22
CA SER A 73 17.20 -4.21 1.47
C SER A 73 16.50 -2.86 1.36
N SER A 74 17.17 -1.78 1.74
CA SER A 74 16.66 -0.41 1.58
C SER A 74 17.74 0.53 1.03
N VAL A 75 17.31 1.44 0.16
CA VAL A 75 18.17 2.43 -0.49
C VAL A 75 17.56 3.80 -0.34
N LYS A 76 18.41 4.79 -0.04
CA LYS A 76 17.98 6.19 0.01
C LYS A 76 18.16 6.83 -1.37
N TYR A 77 17.06 7.24 -2.00
CA TYR A 77 17.04 7.92 -3.29
C TYR A 77 16.32 9.25 -3.17
N SER A 78 16.93 10.36 -3.58
CA SER A 78 16.32 11.70 -3.57
C SER A 78 15.60 12.04 -2.24
N ARG A 79 16.26 11.75 -1.10
CA ARG A 79 15.73 11.93 0.28
C ARG A 79 14.52 11.06 0.67
N VAL A 80 14.16 10.12 -0.20
CA VAL A 80 13.17 9.05 0.04
C VAL A 80 13.91 7.76 0.43
N ILE A 81 13.29 6.96 1.29
CA ILE A 81 13.79 5.63 1.65
C ILE A 81 12.92 4.63 0.90
N LEU A 82 13.53 3.84 0.03
CA LEU A 82 12.87 2.82 -0.77
C LEU A 82 13.27 1.45 -0.23
N ASP A 83 12.28 0.64 0.12
CA ASP A 83 12.47 -0.76 0.48
C ASP A 83 12.37 -1.65 -0.77
N LYS A 84 12.86 -2.89 -0.70
CA LYS A 84 12.89 -3.84 -1.84
C LYS A 84 11.49 -4.14 -2.43
N ILE A 85 10.44 -4.01 -1.61
CA ILE A 85 9.04 -4.25 -1.99
C ILE A 85 8.33 -2.91 -2.32
N LEU A 86 9.06 -1.78 -2.33
CA LEU A 86 8.50 -0.42 -2.39
C LEU A 86 7.49 -0.16 -1.26
N ASN A 87 7.65 -0.83 -0.11
CA ASN A 87 6.90 -0.49 1.09
C ASN A 87 7.40 0.84 1.63
N TRP A 88 6.49 1.82 1.72
CA TRP A 88 6.79 3.17 2.19
C TRP A 88 6.89 3.28 3.71
N TRP A 89 6.59 2.20 4.45
CA TRP A 89 6.58 2.18 5.91
C TRP A 89 7.90 2.63 6.55
N PRO A 90 9.09 2.19 6.07
CA PRO A 90 10.37 2.66 6.60
C PRO A 90 10.57 4.17 6.40
N HIS A 91 10.11 4.70 5.26
CA HIS A 91 10.15 6.14 4.99
C HIS A 91 9.22 6.92 5.92
N ILE A 92 7.96 6.48 6.02
CA ILE A 92 6.93 7.12 6.86
C ILE A 92 7.38 7.10 8.32
N SER A 93 7.88 5.98 8.82
CA SER A 93 8.39 5.85 10.19
C SER A 93 9.55 6.82 10.46
N ALA A 94 10.52 6.90 9.55
CA ALA A 94 11.63 7.85 9.67
C ALA A 94 11.17 9.32 9.65
N LYS A 95 10.19 9.66 8.80
CA LYS A 95 9.61 11.02 8.75
C LYS A 95 8.76 11.35 9.98
N LEU A 96 8.03 10.38 10.52
CA LEU A 96 7.29 10.52 11.77
C LEU A 96 8.24 10.75 12.94
N GLN A 97 9.34 9.98 13.03
CA GLN A 97 10.35 10.19 14.07
C GLN A 97 10.94 11.60 13.99
N GLN A 98 11.27 12.08 12.78
CA GLN A 98 11.74 13.45 12.57
C GLN A 98 10.67 14.49 12.95
N ALA A 99 9.40 14.22 12.65
CA ALA A 99 8.28 15.09 13.04
C ALA A 99 8.12 15.15 14.57
N TYR A 100 8.22 14.01 15.27
CA TYR A 100 8.15 13.95 16.73
C TYR A 100 9.29 14.71 17.40
N GLN A 101 10.51 14.63 16.88
CA GLN A 101 11.64 15.43 17.38
C GLN A 101 11.35 16.93 17.29
N ARG A 102 10.82 17.40 16.16
CA ARG A 102 10.43 18.81 15.97
C ARG A 102 9.26 19.21 16.85
N LEU A 103 8.30 18.30 17.03
CA LEU A 103 7.17 18.49 17.94
C LEU A 103 7.63 18.65 19.38
N GLY A 104 8.63 17.88 19.82
CA GLY A 104 9.22 18.01 21.14
C GLY A 104 9.76 19.42 21.40
N VAL A 105 10.42 20.03 20.41
CA VAL A 105 10.92 21.42 20.51
C VAL A 105 9.77 22.44 20.55
N LEU A 106 8.69 22.21 19.82
CA LEU A 106 7.51 23.09 19.80
C LEU A 106 6.55 22.85 20.96
N PHE A 107 6.75 21.77 21.73
CA PHE A 107 5.84 21.37 22.80
C PHE A 107 5.59 22.46 23.85
N PRO A 108 6.59 23.26 24.30
CA PRO A 108 6.34 24.35 25.25
C PRO A 108 5.31 25.38 24.74
N ILE A 109 5.29 25.60 23.42
CA ILE A 109 4.45 26.57 22.74
C ILE A 109 3.08 25.97 22.38
N LEU A 110 3.03 24.67 22.07
CA LEU A 110 1.81 23.96 21.68
C LEU A 110 1.05 23.34 22.86
N ASN A 111 1.61 23.37 24.07
CA ASN A 111 1.00 22.81 25.26
C ASN A 111 -0.39 23.44 25.52
N ARG A 112 -1.30 22.69 26.13
CA ARG A 112 -2.64 23.17 26.56
C ARG A 112 -2.58 24.38 27.50
N LYS A 113 -1.48 24.55 28.22
CA LYS A 113 -1.23 25.69 29.11
C LYS A 113 -0.64 26.92 28.39
N SER A 114 -0.39 26.83 27.09
CA SER A 114 0.13 27.96 26.31
C SER A 114 -0.94 29.05 26.13
N ILE A 115 -0.50 30.31 26.12
CA ILE A 115 -1.36 31.49 25.99
C ILE A 115 -1.80 31.69 24.52
N ILE A 116 -1.28 30.89 23.58
CA ILE A 116 -1.50 31.07 22.15
C ILE A 116 -2.92 30.67 21.74
N SER A 117 -3.55 31.53 20.95
CA SER A 117 -4.86 31.23 20.36
C SER A 117 -4.80 30.02 19.43
N LYS A 118 -5.83 29.15 19.53
CA LYS A 118 -5.99 27.92 18.73
C LYS A 118 -5.77 28.12 17.22
N LYS A 119 -6.08 29.30 16.69
CA LYS A 119 -5.87 29.67 15.28
C LYS A 119 -4.39 29.55 14.88
N TYR A 120 -3.48 30.09 15.70
CA TYR A 120 -2.04 30.09 15.42
C TYR A 120 -1.42 28.71 15.65
N THR A 121 -1.85 28.00 16.68
CA THR A 121 -1.48 26.60 16.95
C THR A 121 -1.80 25.71 15.74
N LEU A 122 -3.00 25.86 15.16
CA LEU A 122 -3.40 25.12 13.95
C LEU A 122 -2.56 25.51 12.73
N ASN A 123 -2.16 26.78 12.63
CA ASN A 123 -1.33 27.25 11.53
C ASN A 123 0.10 26.70 11.61
N MET A 124 0.68 26.65 12.81
CA MET A 124 1.98 26.01 13.04
C MET A 124 1.95 24.51 12.71
N TYR A 125 0.87 23.81 13.09
CA TYR A 125 0.67 22.41 12.67
C TYR A 125 0.70 22.24 11.15
N LYS A 126 -0.03 23.11 10.42
CA LYS A 126 -0.08 23.09 8.95
C LYS A 126 1.25 23.46 8.29
N GLN A 127 2.08 24.28 8.92
CA GLN A 127 3.35 24.71 8.35
C GLN A 127 4.50 23.74 8.64
N ILE A 128 4.49 23.06 9.79
CA ILE A 128 5.64 22.28 10.25
C ILE A 128 5.41 20.77 10.12
N LEU A 129 4.24 20.29 10.54
CA LEU A 129 3.95 18.84 10.58
C LEU A 129 3.36 18.34 9.27
N ARG A 130 2.40 19.10 8.72
CA ARG A 130 1.71 18.73 7.49
C ARG A 130 2.67 18.51 6.30
N PRO A 131 3.61 19.42 5.96
CA PRO A 131 4.50 19.18 4.82
C PRO A 131 5.51 18.07 5.09
N LEU A 132 5.93 17.84 6.34
CA LEU A 132 6.85 16.76 6.69
C LEU A 132 6.25 15.36 6.48
N ILE A 133 4.96 15.22 6.80
CA ILE A 133 4.21 13.97 6.69
C ILE A 133 3.64 13.79 5.27
N LEU A 134 3.11 14.86 4.67
CA LEU A 134 2.46 14.83 3.36
C LEU A 134 3.40 15.13 2.19
N TYR A 135 4.69 15.36 2.41
CA TYR A 135 5.65 15.61 1.32
C TYR A 135 5.61 14.51 0.25
N ALA A 136 5.48 13.26 0.68
CA ALA A 136 5.37 12.13 -0.24
C ALA A 136 3.94 11.89 -0.74
N SER A 137 2.92 12.56 -0.20
CA SER A 137 1.50 12.29 -0.52
C SER A 137 1.18 12.40 -2.01
N PRO A 138 1.67 13.40 -2.78
CA PRO A 138 1.40 13.46 -4.23
C PRO A 138 2.12 12.36 -5.01
N ILE A 139 3.34 12.00 -4.60
CA ILE A 139 4.12 10.91 -5.20
C ILE A 139 3.44 9.57 -4.89
N LEU A 140 2.92 9.42 -3.67
CA LEU A 140 2.25 8.22 -3.18
C LEU A 140 0.88 8.03 -3.83
N ASP A 141 0.13 9.11 -4.04
CA ASP A 141 -1.11 9.13 -4.82
C ASP A 141 -0.85 8.77 -6.29
N SER A 142 0.20 9.35 -6.88
CA SER A 142 0.61 9.00 -8.25
C SER A 142 1.06 7.55 -8.39
N CYS A 143 1.80 7.00 -7.40
CA CYS A 143 2.21 5.59 -7.40
C CYS A 143 1.04 4.64 -7.08
N ALA A 144 0.09 5.06 -6.24
CA ALA A 144 -1.11 4.29 -5.96
C ALA A 144 -1.94 4.12 -7.22
N ASN A 145 -2.15 5.17 -8.02
CA ASN A 145 -2.89 5.09 -9.28
C ASN A 145 -2.27 4.09 -10.26
N THR A 146 -0.93 4.05 -10.38
CA THR A 146 -0.24 3.04 -11.20
C THR A 146 -0.44 1.62 -10.66
N LEU A 147 -0.41 1.42 -9.34
CA LEU A 147 -0.67 0.12 -8.71
C LEU A 147 -2.14 -0.30 -8.86
N HIS A 148 -3.08 0.63 -8.73
CA HIS A 148 -4.51 0.41 -8.96
C HIS A 148 -4.77 -0.08 -10.39
N ASN A 149 -4.08 0.51 -11.39
CA ASN A 149 -4.16 0.09 -12.78
C ASN A 149 -3.55 -1.30 -13.02
N ASP A 150 -2.34 -1.55 -12.52
CA ASP A 150 -1.62 -2.81 -12.74
C ASP A 150 -2.28 -4.00 -12.04
N PHE A 151 -2.74 -3.81 -10.80
CA PHE A 151 -3.38 -4.85 -10.00
C PHE A 151 -4.92 -4.88 -10.14
N LYS A 152 -5.50 -3.96 -10.93
CA LYS A 152 -6.95 -3.77 -11.09
C LYS A 152 -7.71 -3.62 -9.77
N ILE A 153 -7.09 -2.96 -8.80
CA ILE A 153 -7.70 -2.72 -7.49
C ILE A 153 -8.52 -1.41 -7.60
N PRO A 154 -9.80 -1.38 -7.21
CA PRO A 154 -10.60 -0.17 -7.29
C PRO A 154 -10.07 0.89 -6.33
N THR A 155 -10.05 2.14 -6.78
CA THR A 155 -9.72 3.29 -5.93
C THR A 155 -10.80 3.52 -4.87
N ILE A 156 -10.48 4.27 -3.81
CA ILE A 156 -11.45 4.62 -2.77
C ILE A 156 -12.64 5.36 -3.37
N ASP A 157 -12.41 6.26 -4.33
CA ASP A 157 -13.47 7.02 -4.99
C ASP A 157 -14.36 6.12 -5.85
N GLU A 158 -13.77 5.21 -6.64
CA GLU A 158 -14.53 4.21 -7.40
C GLU A 158 -15.33 3.29 -6.49
N HIS A 159 -14.77 2.89 -5.36
CA HIS A 159 -15.44 2.04 -4.39
C HIS A 159 -16.62 2.75 -3.72
N ILE A 160 -16.44 4.00 -3.30
CA ILE A 160 -17.50 4.86 -2.77
C ILE A 160 -18.61 5.02 -3.82
N ASN A 161 -18.25 5.30 -5.07
CA ASN A 161 -19.21 5.43 -6.17
C ASN A 161 -19.94 4.11 -6.46
N HIS A 162 -19.23 2.99 -6.44
CA HIS A 162 -19.83 1.66 -6.64
C HIS A 162 -20.85 1.34 -5.54
N ILE A 163 -20.50 1.56 -4.27
CA ILE A 163 -21.41 1.36 -3.13
C ILE A 163 -22.61 2.29 -3.25
N ALA A 164 -22.39 3.57 -3.54
CA ALA A 164 -23.47 4.55 -3.69
C ALA A 164 -24.43 4.16 -4.81
N ASN A 165 -23.91 3.80 -5.98
CA ASN A 165 -24.72 3.37 -7.12
C ASN A 165 -25.52 2.10 -6.79
N ARG A 166 -24.89 1.10 -6.16
CA ARG A 166 -25.56 -0.13 -5.73
C ARG A 166 -26.68 0.16 -4.73
N PHE A 167 -26.43 1.05 -3.78
CA PHE A 167 -27.43 1.50 -2.80
C PHE A 167 -28.62 2.16 -3.50
N PHE A 168 -28.41 3.17 -4.36
CA PHE A 168 -29.50 3.87 -5.04
C PHE A 168 -30.26 2.99 -6.04
N GLN A 169 -29.58 2.06 -6.72
CA GLN A 169 -30.24 1.06 -7.57
C GLN A 169 -31.12 0.12 -6.74
N SER A 170 -30.60 -0.38 -5.61
CA SER A 170 -31.39 -1.18 -4.67
C SER A 170 -32.56 -0.40 -4.09
N LEU A 171 -32.41 0.91 -3.90
CA LEU A 171 -33.43 1.79 -3.31
C LEU A 171 -34.65 1.92 -4.21
N LYS A 172 -34.45 2.04 -5.53
CA LYS A 172 -35.53 2.09 -6.53
C LYS A 172 -36.43 0.84 -6.51
N ASN A 173 -35.87 -0.31 -6.15
CA ASN A 173 -36.58 -1.58 -6.15
C ASN A 173 -37.15 -1.93 -4.76
N SER A 174 -36.98 -1.06 -3.75
CA SER A 174 -37.38 -1.33 -2.37
C SER A 174 -38.70 -0.63 -2.02
N ASN A 175 -39.66 -1.39 -1.47
CA ASN A 175 -40.96 -0.84 -1.02
C ASN A 175 -40.81 0.18 0.12
N GLY A 176 -39.77 0.04 0.95
CA GLY A 176 -39.50 0.96 2.06
C GLY A 176 -39.14 2.38 1.59
N ALA A 177 -38.47 2.54 0.45
CA ALA A 177 -38.11 3.85 -0.06
C ALA A 177 -39.32 4.67 -0.53
N ALA A 178 -40.37 4.01 -1.04
CA ALA A 178 -41.65 4.62 -1.36
C ALA A 178 -42.36 5.11 -0.08
N HIS A 179 -42.31 4.32 1.00
CA HIS A 179 -42.89 4.69 2.30
C HIS A 179 -42.24 5.96 2.90
N TYR A 180 -40.93 6.16 2.71
CA TYR A 180 -40.19 7.33 3.20
C TYR A 180 -40.02 8.44 2.15
N ASN A 181 -40.65 8.34 0.96
CA ASN A 181 -40.52 9.31 -0.14
C ASN A 181 -39.07 9.64 -0.54
N LEU A 182 -38.14 8.69 -0.40
CA LEU A 182 -36.70 8.91 -0.65
C LEU A 182 -36.35 8.99 -2.13
N ILE A 183 -37.25 8.57 -3.03
CA ILE A 183 -37.07 8.54 -4.50
C ILE A 183 -37.53 9.86 -5.15
N VAL A 184 -38.27 10.69 -4.42
CA VAL A 184 -38.71 12.00 -4.91
C VAL A 184 -37.49 12.92 -5.00
N SER A 185 -37.43 13.74 -6.06
CA SER A 185 -36.38 14.76 -6.27
C SER A 185 -36.04 15.47 -4.96
N PRO A 186 -34.74 15.74 -4.67
CA PRO A 186 -34.29 16.17 -3.36
C PRO A 186 -35.18 17.31 -2.87
N PRO A 187 -35.82 17.18 -1.70
CA PRO A 187 -36.70 18.21 -1.20
C PRO A 187 -35.89 19.51 -1.13
N LYS A 188 -36.48 20.60 -1.63
CA LYS A 188 -35.88 21.94 -1.60
C LYS A 188 -35.31 22.16 -0.19
N ILE A 189 -33.96 22.18 -0.07
CA ILE A 189 -33.27 22.12 1.22
C ILE A 189 -33.63 23.37 2.02
N ARG A 190 -34.68 23.27 2.84
CA ARG A 190 -34.95 24.23 3.91
C ARG A 190 -34.12 23.77 5.09
N ARG A 191 -33.16 24.60 5.50
CA ARG A 191 -32.38 24.37 6.70
C ARG A 191 -33.32 23.96 7.84
N LEU A 192 -33.20 22.73 8.33
CA LEU A 192 -34.00 22.24 9.46
C LEU A 192 -33.77 23.23 10.62
N LYS A 193 -34.84 23.93 11.02
CA LYS A 193 -34.80 24.78 12.20
C LYS A 193 -34.60 23.84 13.40
N ARG A 194 -33.66 24.17 14.28
CA ARG A 194 -33.44 23.41 15.52
C ARG A 194 -34.72 23.48 16.37
N GLY A 195 -35.49 22.40 16.40
CA GLY A 195 -36.56 22.20 17.39
C GLY A 195 -36.05 21.30 18.51
N ARG A 196 -36.43 21.60 19.75
CA ARG A 196 -36.14 20.76 20.91
C ARG A 196 -37.04 19.51 20.86
N PRO A 197 -36.64 18.39 21.50
CA PRO A 197 -37.40 17.13 21.42
C PRO A 197 -38.88 17.25 21.83
N HIS A 198 -39.20 18.24 22.67
CA HIS A 198 -40.53 18.45 23.25
C HIS A 198 -41.47 19.19 22.30
N ASP A 199 -40.95 19.83 21.25
CA ASP A 199 -41.73 20.60 20.26
C ASP A 199 -42.58 19.69 19.34
N ARG A 200 -42.43 18.36 19.44
CA ARG A 200 -43.15 17.36 18.64
C ARG A 200 -44.41 16.81 19.29
N ILE A 201 -44.74 17.21 20.52
CA ILE A 201 -45.93 16.77 21.23
C ILE A 201 -47.02 17.83 21.02
N LYS A 202 -47.80 17.70 19.96
CA LYS A 202 -49.10 18.36 19.77
C LYS A 202 -49.99 17.49 18.90
#